data_AF-A0AA38IFI4-F1
#
_entry.id   AF-A0AA38IFI4-F1
#
_cell.length_a   1.000
_cell.length_b   1.000
_cell.length_c   1.000
_cell.angle_alpha   90.00
_cell.angle_beta   90.00
_cell.angle_gamma   90.00
#
_symmetry.space_group_name_H-M   'P 1'
#
loop_
_entity.id
_entity.type
_entity.pdbx_description
1 polymer ?
#
loop_
_entity_poly.entity_id
_entity_poly.type
_entity_poly.pdbx_seq_one_letter_code
_entity_poly.pdbx_strand_id
1 'polypeptide(L)'
;MSSRVLSVFFKVGHIFGITPGSLQVPKISPLKKLYYILIFLIPTQCLLTRVILNSHTHIRENKILYAFNGICFIGHDFTLLLRNFQNRKSWVSFLQNLKTTARILPKTTSKHSFYCGFFFMNFVYLVTTILVLYIYTHAHPNFLKQFYGEFFHSYYDLLNKFLSFVTIKMILTRYQNLRKMLHVYFGQTKRIRLDVLKNIQYTVRSLKVTVDGYNDLFGWTVLFNISHSLVSLLGITGYVLARKGQLGLFGFVMTNLIQIVLFLMPTAILVWAMDSVLREFNEITRFCLDLKFLFKATKLEELKLKEFANYLTKNGSKFTAANFFSVQRSVLLGVLLIFVNFEIAIIQLTIK
;
A
#
# COMPACT_ATOMS: atom_id res chain seq x y z
N MET A 1 18.25 -0.74 -8.73
CA MET A 1 16.91 -1.29 -9.08
C MET A 1 16.58 -0.95 -10.53
N SER A 2 16.10 -1.94 -11.28
CA SER A 2 15.93 -1.83 -12.74
C SER A 2 14.62 -1.13 -13.10
N SER A 3 14.69 -0.09 -13.94
CA SER A 3 13.55 0.56 -14.58
C SER A 3 12.63 -0.42 -15.33
N ARG A 4 13.12 -1.62 -15.66
CA ARG A 4 12.38 -2.67 -16.39
C ARG A 4 11.21 -3.23 -15.58
N VAL A 5 11.38 -3.47 -14.28
CA VAL A 5 10.32 -3.98 -13.41
C VAL A 5 9.14 -3.02 -13.40
N LEU A 6 9.42 -1.74 -13.14
CA LEU A 6 8.41 -0.70 -13.13
C LEU A 6 7.73 -0.57 -14.50
N SER A 7 8.47 -0.74 -15.60
CA SER A 7 7.87 -0.71 -16.94
C SER A 7 6.84 -1.82 -17.17
N VAL A 8 7.08 -3.03 -16.64
CA VAL A 8 6.11 -4.13 -16.73
C VAL A 8 4.86 -3.80 -15.91
N PHE A 9 5.03 -3.28 -14.69
CA PHE A 9 3.90 -2.82 -13.87
C PHE A 9 3.10 -1.71 -14.52
N PHE A 10 3.75 -0.75 -15.17
CA PHE A 10 3.04 0.31 -15.87
C PHE A 10 2.32 -0.20 -17.10
N LYS A 11 2.82 -1.24 -17.78
CA LYS A 11 2.12 -1.88 -18.89
C LYS A 11 0.89 -2.65 -18.40
N VAL A 12 1.06 -3.52 -17.40
CA VAL A 12 -0.06 -4.30 -16.81
C VAL A 12 -1.06 -3.35 -16.17
N GLY A 13 -0.61 -2.43 -15.33
CA GLY A 13 -1.43 -1.42 -14.70
C GLY A 13 -2.13 -0.52 -15.70
N HIS A 14 -1.56 -0.26 -16.88
CA HIS A 14 -2.26 0.51 -17.92
C HIS A 14 -3.47 -0.26 -18.49
N ILE A 15 -3.33 -1.58 -18.70
CA ILE A 15 -4.42 -2.45 -19.16
C ILE A 15 -5.56 -2.49 -18.15
N PHE A 16 -5.25 -2.41 -16.85
CA PHE A 16 -6.27 -2.33 -15.80
C PHE A 16 -6.69 -0.90 -15.50
N GLY A 17 -6.07 0.09 -16.11
CA GLY A 17 -6.33 1.50 -15.80
C GLY A 17 -5.87 1.97 -14.41
N ILE A 18 -4.93 1.24 -13.77
CA ILE A 18 -4.26 1.57 -12.49
C ILE A 18 -3.15 2.60 -12.71
N THR A 19 -2.45 2.54 -13.84
CA THR A 19 -1.31 3.43 -14.15
C THR A 19 -1.50 4.16 -15.47
N PRO A 20 -0.91 5.36 -15.63
CA PRO A 20 -0.94 6.06 -16.89
C PRO A 20 -0.13 5.30 -17.96
N GLY A 21 -0.73 5.06 -19.13
CA GLY A 21 -0.09 4.30 -20.21
C GLY A 21 1.14 4.95 -20.87
N SER A 22 1.27 6.28 -20.79
CA SER A 22 2.49 6.98 -21.19
C SER A 22 2.66 8.22 -20.34
N LEU A 23 3.90 8.42 -19.88
CA LEU A 23 4.33 9.59 -19.12
C LEU A 23 4.74 10.76 -20.03
N GLN A 24 4.89 10.51 -21.33
CA GLN A 24 5.38 11.50 -22.30
C GLN A 24 4.25 12.33 -22.91
N VAL A 25 3.01 11.82 -22.92
CA VAL A 25 1.88 12.51 -23.55
C VAL A 25 1.07 13.27 -22.49
N PRO A 26 1.06 14.62 -22.53
CA PRO A 26 0.42 15.42 -21.49
C PRO A 26 -1.11 15.40 -21.56
N LYS A 27 -1.71 15.19 -22.74
CA LYS A 27 -3.16 15.15 -22.94
C LYS A 27 -3.67 13.74 -23.21
N ILE A 28 -4.76 13.36 -22.54
CA ILE A 28 -5.43 12.07 -22.74
C ILE A 28 -6.46 12.22 -23.86
N SER A 29 -6.40 11.36 -24.86
CA SER A 29 -7.41 11.31 -25.93
C SER A 29 -8.79 10.97 -25.35
N PRO A 30 -9.88 11.49 -25.93
CA PRO A 30 -11.24 11.22 -25.44
C PRO A 30 -11.56 9.72 -25.40
N LEU A 31 -11.12 8.94 -26.39
CA LEU A 31 -11.26 7.47 -26.40
C LEU A 31 -10.60 6.80 -25.19
N LYS A 32 -9.40 7.26 -24.80
CA LYS A 32 -8.75 6.73 -23.60
C LYS A 32 -9.52 7.11 -22.34
N LYS A 33 -10.11 8.31 -22.28
CA LYS A 33 -10.98 8.69 -21.14
C LYS A 33 -12.19 7.78 -21.05
N LEU A 34 -12.87 7.53 -22.16
CA LEU A 34 -13.99 6.59 -22.22
C LEU A 34 -13.59 5.19 -21.73
N TYR A 35 -12.42 4.70 -22.16
CA TYR A 35 -11.90 3.41 -21.72
C TYR A 35 -11.72 3.30 -20.19
N TYR A 36 -11.09 4.28 -19.53
CA TYR A 36 -10.95 4.24 -18.07
C TYR A 36 -12.32 4.36 -17.36
N ILE A 37 -13.26 5.14 -17.91
CA ILE A 37 -14.63 5.23 -17.39
C ILE A 37 -15.31 3.85 -17.48
N LEU A 38 -15.19 3.15 -18.61
CA LEU A 38 -15.75 1.80 -18.78
C LEU A 38 -15.13 0.80 -17.79
N ILE A 39 -13.81 0.83 -17.60
CA ILE A 39 -13.12 0.00 -16.60
C ILE A 39 -13.64 0.26 -15.19
N PHE A 40 -13.97 1.49 -14.84
CA PHE A 40 -14.52 1.86 -13.54
C PHE A 40 -16.01 1.49 -13.40
N LEU A 41 -16.78 1.56 -14.48
CA LEU A 41 -18.20 1.21 -14.45
C LEU A 41 -18.44 -0.29 -14.19
N ILE A 42 -17.57 -1.17 -14.69
CA ILE A 42 -17.67 -2.62 -14.47
C ILE A 42 -17.70 -3.01 -12.98
N PRO A 43 -16.69 -2.67 -12.14
CA PRO A 43 -16.70 -3.00 -10.72
C PRO A 43 -17.81 -2.25 -9.96
N THR A 44 -18.11 -1.01 -10.35
CA THR A 44 -19.21 -0.23 -9.75
C THR A 44 -20.57 -0.90 -9.99
N GLN A 45 -20.84 -1.35 -11.22
CA GLN A 45 -22.06 -2.07 -11.56
C GLN A 45 -22.16 -3.37 -10.76
N CYS A 46 -21.07 -4.12 -10.65
CA CYS A 46 -21.05 -5.35 -9.87
C CYS A 46 -21.41 -5.12 -8.40
N LEU A 47 -20.87 -4.05 -7.80
CA LEU A 47 -21.20 -3.66 -6.43
C LEU A 47 -22.67 -3.27 -6.28
N LEU A 48 -23.22 -2.49 -7.21
CA LEU A 48 -24.63 -2.10 -7.20
C LEU A 48 -25.54 -3.33 -7.31
N THR A 49 -25.25 -4.23 -8.25
CA THR A 49 -25.97 -5.49 -8.41
C THR A 49 -25.92 -6.32 -7.13
N ARG A 50 -24.76 -6.39 -6.45
CA ARG A 50 -24.64 -7.06 -5.15
C ARG A 50 -25.54 -6.41 -4.10
N VAL A 51 -25.48 -5.09 -3.94
CA VAL A 51 -26.28 -4.38 -2.92
C VAL A 51 -27.78 -4.63 -3.16
N ILE A 52 -28.23 -4.60 -4.42
CA ILE A 52 -29.63 -4.84 -4.79
C ILE A 52 -30.01 -6.32 -4.57
N LEU A 53 -29.18 -7.28 -4.95
CA LEU A 53 -29.51 -8.71 -4.78
C LEU A 53 -29.48 -9.14 -3.30
N ASN A 54 -28.59 -8.54 -2.51
CA ASN A 54 -28.41 -8.88 -1.10
C ASN A 54 -29.34 -8.10 -0.15
N SER A 55 -29.91 -6.97 -0.59
CA SER A 55 -30.91 -6.24 0.20
C SER A 55 -32.18 -7.07 0.44
N HIS A 56 -32.47 -8.02 -0.47
CA HIS A 56 -33.67 -8.85 -0.42
C HIS A 56 -33.50 -10.17 0.34
N THR A 57 -32.31 -10.73 0.43
CA THR A 57 -32.19 -12.16 0.78
C THR A 57 -31.86 -12.43 2.24
N HIS A 58 -30.74 -12.01 2.85
CA HIS A 58 -30.42 -12.54 4.20
C HIS A 58 -29.50 -11.64 5.07
N ILE A 59 -29.46 -10.33 4.82
CA ILE A 59 -28.57 -9.43 5.55
C ILE A 59 -29.40 -8.31 6.20
N ARG A 60 -30.19 -8.66 7.21
CA ARG A 60 -30.84 -7.65 8.05
C ARG A 60 -29.86 -7.10 9.10
N GLU A 61 -28.92 -7.93 9.56
CA GLU A 61 -28.09 -7.66 10.73
C GLU A 61 -26.80 -6.89 10.44
N ASN A 62 -26.30 -6.86 9.19
CA ASN A 62 -25.01 -6.23 8.86
C ASN A 62 -25.08 -5.14 7.77
N LYS A 63 -26.24 -4.52 7.53
CA LYS A 63 -26.42 -3.51 6.46
C LYS A 63 -25.39 -2.36 6.52
N ILE A 64 -25.03 -1.94 7.72
CA ILE A 64 -24.05 -0.87 7.95
C ILE A 64 -22.67 -1.28 7.45
N LEU A 65 -22.19 -2.48 7.80
CA LEU A 65 -20.90 -2.98 7.35
C LEU A 65 -20.85 -3.13 5.82
N TYR A 66 -21.91 -3.63 5.20
CA TYR A 66 -21.98 -3.73 3.74
C TYR A 66 -22.00 -2.36 3.06
N ALA A 67 -22.77 -1.40 3.58
CA ALA A 67 -22.79 -0.04 3.06
C ALA A 67 -21.40 0.60 3.16
N PHE A 68 -20.75 0.45 4.32
CA PHE A 68 -19.41 1.00 4.54
C PHE A 68 -18.34 0.29 3.68
N ASN A 69 -18.48 -1.02 3.45
CA ASN A 69 -17.62 -1.75 2.51
C ASN A 69 -17.78 -1.22 1.09
N GLY A 70 -19.03 -0.97 0.67
CA GLY A 70 -19.33 -0.35 -0.62
C GLY A 70 -18.75 1.06 -0.76
N ILE A 71 -18.81 1.87 0.29
CA ILE A 71 -18.16 3.20 0.33
C ILE A 71 -16.65 3.05 0.16
N CYS A 72 -16.02 2.11 0.88
CA CYS A 72 -14.57 1.89 0.76
C CYS A 72 -14.18 1.44 -0.65
N PHE A 73 -14.97 0.56 -1.25
CA PHE A 73 -14.79 0.05 -2.60
C PHE A 73 -14.90 1.17 -3.65
N ILE A 74 -16.02 1.91 -3.65
CA ILE A 74 -16.25 3.00 -4.60
C ILE A 74 -15.20 4.10 -4.40
N GLY A 75 -14.91 4.43 -3.13
CA GLY A 75 -13.89 5.42 -2.78
C GLY A 75 -12.52 5.03 -3.32
N HIS A 76 -12.12 3.76 -3.20
CA HIS A 76 -10.86 3.25 -3.76
C HIS A 76 -10.81 3.41 -5.28
N ASP A 77 -11.80 2.85 -5.99
CA ASP A 77 -11.86 2.88 -7.45
C ASP A 77 -11.91 4.33 -7.97
N PHE A 78 -12.68 5.20 -7.30
CA PHE A 78 -12.81 6.60 -7.67
C PHE A 78 -11.50 7.36 -7.47
N THR A 79 -10.76 7.09 -6.37
CA THR A 79 -9.46 7.72 -6.16
C THR A 79 -8.45 7.30 -7.23
N LEU A 80 -8.43 6.03 -7.63
CA LEU A 80 -7.54 5.57 -8.69
C LEU A 80 -7.89 6.24 -10.03
N LEU A 81 -9.18 6.31 -10.36
CA LEU A 81 -9.66 6.99 -11.55
C LEU A 81 -9.26 8.48 -11.55
N LEU A 82 -9.58 9.22 -10.48
CA LEU A 82 -9.22 10.63 -10.36
C LEU A 82 -7.72 10.86 -10.45
N ARG A 83 -6.90 10.02 -9.80
CA ARG A 83 -5.44 10.18 -9.80
C ARG A 83 -4.85 9.93 -11.19
N ASN A 84 -5.38 8.97 -11.94
CA ASN A 84 -4.94 8.70 -13.31
C ASN A 84 -5.35 9.77 -14.32
N PHE A 85 -6.46 10.47 -14.08
CA PHE A 85 -6.94 11.56 -14.92
C PHE A 85 -6.33 12.92 -14.58
N GLN A 86 -6.43 13.33 -13.32
CA GLN A 86 -6.12 14.70 -12.91
C GLN A 86 -4.66 14.88 -12.51
N ASN A 87 -4.02 13.84 -11.97
CA ASN A 87 -2.70 13.95 -11.32
C ASN A 87 -1.56 13.31 -12.10
N ARG A 88 -1.61 13.34 -13.44
CA ARG A 88 -0.49 12.90 -14.29
C ARG A 88 0.80 13.66 -14.01
N LYS A 89 0.72 14.97 -13.73
CA LYS A 89 1.89 15.77 -13.34
C LYS A 89 2.55 15.22 -12.08
N SER A 90 1.75 14.80 -11.09
CA SER A 90 2.24 14.17 -9.86
C SER A 90 2.92 12.83 -10.14
N TRP A 91 2.35 12.00 -11.02
CA TRP A 91 2.99 10.76 -11.48
C TRP A 91 4.35 11.00 -12.14
N VAL A 92 4.42 11.96 -13.07
CA VAL A 92 5.67 12.29 -13.76
C VAL A 92 6.72 12.80 -12.77
N SER A 93 6.33 13.75 -11.91
CA SER A 93 7.21 14.30 -10.86
C SER A 93 7.73 13.21 -9.93
N PHE A 94 6.84 12.35 -9.41
CA PHE A 94 7.19 11.24 -8.53
C PHE A 94 8.21 10.28 -9.19
N LEU A 95 7.96 9.88 -10.43
CA LEU A 95 8.84 8.96 -11.16
C LEU A 95 10.16 9.60 -11.55
N GLN A 96 10.17 10.89 -11.86
CA GLN A 96 11.38 11.65 -12.11
C GLN A 96 12.23 11.74 -10.83
N ASN A 97 11.62 12.02 -9.68
CA ASN A 97 12.31 12.04 -8.39
C ASN A 97 12.90 10.67 -8.02
N LEU A 98 12.16 9.57 -8.26
CA LEU A 98 12.69 8.21 -8.10
C LEU A 98 13.88 7.92 -9.03
N LYS A 99 13.88 8.43 -10.26
CA LYS A 99 15.00 8.30 -11.20
C LYS A 99 16.19 9.17 -10.79
N THR A 100 15.95 10.39 -10.33
CA THR A 100 17.01 11.33 -9.90
C THR A 100 17.73 10.80 -8.66
N THR A 101 16.98 10.41 -7.62
CA THR A 101 17.54 9.77 -6.42
C THR A 101 18.28 8.46 -6.76
N ALA A 102 17.86 7.77 -7.81
CA ALA A 102 18.56 6.58 -8.29
C ALA A 102 19.94 6.83 -8.88
N ARG A 103 20.17 8.01 -9.46
CA ARG A 103 21.45 8.41 -10.06
C ARG A 103 22.43 8.93 -9.01
N ILE A 104 21.91 9.59 -7.98
CA ILE A 104 22.71 10.19 -6.90
C ILE A 104 23.30 9.10 -5.97
N LEU A 105 22.50 8.10 -5.65
CA LEU A 105 22.89 7.07 -4.68
C LEU A 105 23.62 5.89 -5.36
N PRO A 106 24.64 5.30 -4.70
CA PRO A 106 25.36 4.16 -5.24
C PRO A 106 24.41 3.00 -5.55
N LYS A 107 24.70 2.28 -6.63
CA LYS A 107 23.92 1.09 -7.02
C LYS A 107 24.22 -0.03 -6.03
N THR A 108 23.22 -0.45 -5.29
CA THR A 108 23.28 -1.70 -4.54
C THR A 108 23.00 -2.88 -5.47
N THR A 109 23.76 -3.95 -5.28
CA THR A 109 23.66 -5.22 -6.00
C THR A 109 22.45 -6.07 -5.61
N SER A 110 21.50 -5.53 -4.83
CA SER A 110 20.31 -6.28 -4.41
C SER A 110 19.54 -6.73 -5.65
N LYS A 111 19.71 -8.00 -6.03
CA LYS A 111 19.06 -8.69 -7.14
C LYS A 111 17.68 -9.21 -6.74
N HIS A 112 16.97 -8.58 -5.80
CA HIS A 112 15.61 -9.00 -5.51
C HIS A 112 14.76 -8.83 -6.78
N SER A 113 14.38 -9.96 -7.35
CA SER A 113 13.57 -10.02 -8.55
C SER A 113 12.13 -9.79 -8.14
N PHE A 114 11.69 -8.53 -8.25
CA PHE A 114 10.28 -8.16 -8.09
C PHE A 114 9.35 -8.97 -9.02
N TYR A 115 9.88 -9.54 -10.11
CA TYR A 115 9.15 -10.49 -10.94
C TYR A 115 8.75 -11.74 -10.16
N CYS A 116 9.65 -12.32 -9.36
CA CYS A 116 9.33 -13.47 -8.53
C CYS A 116 8.22 -13.12 -7.52
N GLY A 117 8.31 -11.95 -6.87
CA GLY A 117 7.26 -11.47 -5.98
C GLY A 117 5.92 -11.28 -6.69
N PHE A 118 5.94 -10.76 -7.93
CA PHE A 118 4.74 -10.60 -8.75
C PHE A 118 4.11 -11.95 -9.10
N PHE A 119 4.87 -12.88 -9.67
CA PHE A 119 4.38 -14.21 -10.01
C PHE A 119 3.86 -14.95 -8.78
N PHE A 120 4.58 -14.86 -7.65
CA PHE A 120 4.16 -15.47 -6.40
C PHE A 120 2.82 -14.90 -5.91
N MET A 121 2.65 -13.57 -5.87
CA MET A 121 1.39 -12.97 -5.43
C MET A 121 0.21 -13.33 -6.35
N ASN A 122 0.42 -13.38 -7.66
CA ASN A 122 -0.60 -13.81 -8.62
C ASN A 122 -0.95 -15.29 -8.46
N PHE A 123 0.05 -16.13 -8.20
CA PHE A 123 -0.14 -17.55 -7.94
C PHE A 123 -0.95 -17.78 -6.65
N VAL A 124 -0.59 -17.11 -5.56
CA VAL A 124 -1.34 -17.14 -4.30
C VAL A 124 -2.79 -16.71 -4.53
N TYR A 125 -2.99 -15.59 -5.24
CA TYR A 125 -4.32 -15.12 -5.59
C TYR A 125 -5.12 -16.16 -6.37
N LEU A 126 -4.55 -16.72 -7.44
CA LEU A 126 -5.21 -17.74 -8.26
C LEU A 126 -5.63 -18.97 -7.43
N VAL A 127 -4.71 -19.51 -6.62
CA VAL A 127 -4.99 -20.66 -5.75
C VAL A 127 -6.11 -20.34 -4.77
N THR A 128 -6.05 -19.19 -4.09
CA THR A 128 -7.10 -18.78 -3.15
C THR A 128 -8.44 -18.55 -3.84
N THR A 129 -8.48 -17.97 -5.04
CA THR A 129 -9.70 -17.80 -5.82
C THR A 129 -10.31 -19.15 -6.22
N ILE A 130 -9.50 -20.10 -6.69
CA ILE A 130 -9.96 -21.45 -7.04
C ILE A 130 -10.55 -22.15 -5.81
N LEU A 131 -9.88 -22.08 -4.65
CA LEU A 131 -10.37 -22.66 -3.40
C LEU A 131 -11.69 -22.04 -2.94
N VAL A 132 -11.80 -20.71 -2.99
CA VAL A 132 -13.04 -19.99 -2.65
C VAL A 132 -14.16 -20.40 -3.61
N LEU A 133 -13.89 -20.42 -4.92
CA LEU A 133 -14.88 -20.85 -5.90
C LEU A 133 -15.33 -22.29 -5.65
N TYR A 134 -14.41 -23.20 -5.36
CA TYR A 134 -14.73 -24.59 -5.06
C TYR A 134 -15.65 -24.71 -3.83
N ILE A 135 -15.27 -24.09 -2.72
CA ILE A 135 -16.03 -24.15 -1.45
C ILE A 135 -17.44 -23.56 -1.63
N TYR A 136 -17.55 -22.37 -2.23
CA TYR A 136 -18.82 -21.66 -2.30
C TYR A 136 -19.73 -22.13 -3.44
N THR A 137 -19.20 -22.61 -4.57
CA THR A 137 -20.06 -23.14 -5.65
C THR A 137 -20.71 -24.47 -5.24
N HIS A 138 -20.02 -25.28 -4.43
CA HIS A 138 -20.59 -26.49 -3.86
C HIS A 138 -21.74 -26.17 -2.88
N ALA A 139 -21.60 -25.12 -2.07
CA ALA A 139 -22.65 -24.67 -1.15
C ALA A 139 -23.77 -23.87 -1.83
N HIS A 140 -23.49 -23.20 -2.95
CA HIS A 140 -24.40 -22.27 -3.61
C HIS A 140 -24.14 -22.21 -5.13
N PRO A 141 -24.91 -22.95 -5.96
CA PRO A 141 -24.65 -23.07 -7.40
C PRO A 141 -24.62 -21.74 -8.17
N ASN A 142 -25.38 -20.74 -7.71
CA ASN A 142 -25.43 -19.41 -8.31
C ASN A 142 -24.36 -18.44 -7.80
N PHE A 143 -23.39 -18.92 -7.01
CA PHE A 143 -22.37 -18.08 -6.38
C PHE A 143 -21.55 -17.30 -7.40
N LEU A 144 -21.06 -17.96 -8.46
CA LEU A 144 -20.21 -17.29 -9.45
C LEU A 144 -20.95 -16.13 -10.16
N LYS A 145 -22.24 -16.30 -10.46
CA LYS A 145 -23.09 -15.25 -11.05
C LYS A 145 -23.24 -14.03 -10.13
N GLN A 146 -23.25 -14.24 -8.82
CA GLN A 146 -23.40 -13.18 -7.82
C GLN A 146 -22.08 -12.47 -7.49
N PHE A 147 -20.94 -13.19 -7.56
CA PHE A 147 -19.67 -12.74 -6.97
C PHE A 147 -18.53 -12.53 -7.99
N TYR A 148 -18.72 -12.75 -9.30
CA TYR A 148 -17.65 -12.57 -10.31
C TYR A 148 -17.00 -11.18 -10.27
N GLY A 149 -17.79 -10.13 -10.04
CA GLY A 149 -17.28 -8.77 -9.95
C GLY A 149 -16.38 -8.52 -8.74
N GLU A 150 -16.61 -9.24 -7.64
CA GLU A 150 -15.75 -9.16 -6.44
C GLU A 150 -14.39 -9.80 -6.69
N PHE A 151 -14.33 -10.90 -7.46
CA PHE A 151 -13.05 -11.45 -7.89
C PHE A 151 -12.29 -10.52 -8.83
N PHE A 152 -12.99 -9.84 -9.74
CA PHE A 152 -12.34 -8.86 -10.60
C PHE A 152 -11.77 -7.69 -9.77
N HIS A 153 -12.57 -7.12 -8.86
CA HIS A 153 -12.13 -6.02 -8.01
C HIS A 153 -11.04 -6.45 -7.01
N SER A 154 -11.14 -7.63 -6.39
CA SER A 154 -10.12 -8.12 -5.46
C SER A 154 -8.77 -8.29 -6.16
N TYR A 155 -8.77 -8.73 -7.42
CA TYR A 155 -7.55 -8.81 -8.22
C TYR A 155 -7.01 -7.41 -8.57
N TYR A 156 -7.91 -6.49 -8.91
CA TYR A 156 -7.57 -5.10 -9.19
C TYR A 156 -6.90 -4.41 -7.97
N ASP A 157 -7.49 -4.58 -6.80
CA ASP A 157 -6.97 -4.09 -5.53
C ASP A 157 -5.61 -4.73 -5.20
N LEU A 158 -5.45 -6.04 -5.43
CA LEU A 158 -4.18 -6.73 -5.27
C LEU A 158 -3.07 -6.12 -6.14
N LEU A 159 -3.33 -5.88 -7.42
CA LEU A 159 -2.37 -5.27 -8.35
C LEU A 159 -1.95 -3.88 -7.89
N ASN A 160 -2.92 -3.10 -7.39
CA ASN A 160 -2.69 -1.75 -6.90
C ASN A 160 -1.87 -1.73 -5.58
N LYS A 161 -2.22 -2.59 -4.61
CA LYS A 161 -1.42 -2.82 -3.39
C LYS A 161 0.00 -3.26 -3.72
N PHE A 162 0.17 -4.13 -4.71
CA PHE A 162 1.48 -4.58 -5.16
C PHE A 162 2.30 -3.44 -5.79
N LEU A 163 1.70 -2.62 -6.66
CA LEU A 163 2.35 -1.44 -7.24
C LEU A 163 2.82 -0.47 -6.14
N SER A 164 1.94 -0.20 -5.19
CA SER A 164 2.22 0.61 -4.01
C SER A 164 3.38 0.02 -3.18
N PHE A 165 3.38 -1.29 -2.93
CA PHE A 165 4.48 -1.98 -2.26
C PHE A 165 5.82 -1.85 -3.01
N VAL A 166 5.84 -2.05 -4.33
CA VAL A 166 7.07 -1.92 -5.15
C VAL A 166 7.64 -0.51 -5.06
N THR A 167 6.79 0.51 -5.13
CA THR A 167 7.22 1.91 -5.04
C THR A 167 7.77 2.24 -3.65
N ILE A 168 7.17 1.74 -2.58
CA ILE A 168 7.72 1.89 -1.22
C ILE A 168 9.05 1.16 -1.07
N LYS A 169 9.19 -0.06 -1.62
CA LYS A 169 10.48 -0.79 -1.60
C LYS A 169 11.57 -0.06 -2.38
N MET A 170 11.22 0.63 -3.47
CA MET A 170 12.16 1.53 -4.15
C MET A 170 12.64 2.63 -3.21
N ILE A 171 11.72 3.32 -2.52
CA ILE A 171 12.02 4.39 -1.56
C ILE A 171 12.89 3.84 -0.41
N LEU A 172 12.52 2.70 0.18
CA LEU A 172 13.26 2.02 1.24
C LEU A 172 14.71 1.75 0.85
N THR A 173 14.92 1.21 -0.35
CA THR A 173 16.26 0.92 -0.86
C THR A 173 17.09 2.21 -0.96
N ARG A 174 16.48 3.37 -1.23
CA ARG A 174 17.20 4.64 -1.27
C ARG A 174 17.61 5.13 0.11
N TYR A 175 16.74 5.02 1.12
CA TYR A 175 17.13 5.31 2.50
C TYR A 175 18.26 4.39 2.97
N GLN A 176 18.17 3.09 2.69
CA GLN A 176 19.23 2.13 3.01
C GLN A 176 20.56 2.49 2.32
N ASN A 177 20.51 2.90 1.05
CA ASN A 177 21.72 3.32 0.33
C ASN A 177 22.30 4.62 0.91
N LEU A 178 21.46 5.56 1.35
CA LEU A 178 21.89 6.77 2.04
C LEU A 178 22.55 6.43 3.38
N ARG A 179 21.94 5.54 4.19
CA ARG A 179 22.52 5.03 5.45
C ARG A 179 23.89 4.40 5.22
N LYS A 180 24.02 3.55 4.20
CA LYS A 180 25.30 2.94 3.82
C LYS A 180 26.35 3.98 3.42
N MET A 181 25.98 4.95 2.59
CA MET A 181 26.86 6.04 2.19
C MET A 181 27.37 6.81 3.42
N LEU A 182 26.48 7.12 4.36
CA LEU A 182 26.83 7.79 5.62
C LEU A 182 27.84 6.99 6.43
N HIS A 183 27.58 5.69 6.65
CA HIS A 183 28.50 4.83 7.40
C HIS A 183 29.86 4.68 6.73
N VAL A 184 29.91 4.49 5.40
CA VAL A 184 31.17 4.37 4.67
C VAL A 184 31.97 5.68 4.78
N TYR A 185 31.30 6.81 4.56
CA TYR A 185 31.96 8.11 4.57
C TYR A 185 32.51 8.48 5.95
N PHE A 186 31.66 8.48 6.97
CA PHE A 186 32.06 8.86 8.33
C PHE A 186 32.84 7.75 9.07
N GLY A 187 32.72 6.50 8.64
CA GLY A 187 33.54 5.41 9.18
C GLY A 187 35.01 5.48 8.73
N GLN A 188 35.27 5.95 7.51
CA GLN A 188 36.62 6.08 6.97
C GLN A 188 37.25 7.44 7.27
N THR A 189 36.44 8.50 7.25
CA THR A 189 36.94 9.87 7.49
C THR A 189 36.58 10.34 8.90
N LYS A 190 37.61 10.55 9.73
CA LYS A 190 37.44 11.12 11.08
C LYS A 190 37.18 12.64 11.12
N ARG A 191 36.79 13.24 9.97
CA ARG A 191 36.56 14.67 9.83
C ARG A 191 35.25 14.93 9.12
N ILE A 192 34.56 15.98 9.54
CA ILE A 192 33.27 16.38 8.97
C ILE A 192 33.55 17.28 7.78
N ARG A 193 33.19 16.84 6.57
CA ARG A 193 33.25 17.71 5.40
C ARG A 193 31.88 18.31 5.09
N LEU A 194 31.83 19.63 5.00
CA LEU A 194 30.60 20.40 4.83
C LEU A 194 29.92 20.15 3.47
N ASP A 195 30.70 19.89 2.42
CA ASP A 195 30.21 19.51 1.10
C ASP A 195 29.41 18.21 1.15
N VAL A 196 29.86 17.23 1.94
CA VAL A 196 29.15 15.96 2.11
C VAL A 196 27.87 16.13 2.91
N LEU A 197 27.89 16.92 3.98
CA LEU A 197 26.65 17.28 4.69
C LEU A 197 25.61 17.94 3.77
N LYS A 198 26.04 18.86 2.90
CA LYS A 198 25.16 19.48 1.90
C LYS A 198 24.58 18.45 0.92
N ASN A 199 25.40 17.52 0.43
CA ASN A 199 24.94 16.44 -0.45
C ASN A 199 23.93 15.51 0.24
N ILE A 200 24.14 15.20 1.52
CA ILE A 200 23.21 14.41 2.32
C ILE A 200 21.90 15.19 2.51
N GLN A 201 21.95 16.47 2.88
CA GLN A 201 20.75 17.33 3.01
C GLN A 201 19.94 17.32 1.71
N TYR A 202 20.60 17.53 0.57
CA TYR A 202 19.94 17.49 -0.74
C TYR A 202 19.29 16.13 -1.02
N THR A 203 19.98 15.04 -0.70
CA THR A 203 19.46 13.68 -0.89
C THR A 203 18.25 13.41 0.01
N VAL A 204 18.31 13.79 1.28
CA VAL A 204 17.19 13.66 2.23
C VAL A 204 16.00 14.49 1.77
N ARG A 205 16.22 15.73 1.32
CA ARG A 205 15.16 16.58 0.76
C ARG A 205 14.51 15.92 -0.45
N SER A 206 15.30 15.38 -1.37
CA SER A 206 14.80 14.69 -2.56
C SER A 206 13.97 13.46 -2.19
N LEU A 207 14.40 12.68 -1.19
CA LEU A 207 13.63 11.54 -0.68
C LEU A 207 12.34 11.98 0.02
N LYS A 208 12.36 13.07 0.79
CA LYS A 208 11.15 13.66 1.37
C LYS A 208 10.14 14.02 0.29
N VAL A 209 10.55 14.78 -0.73
CA VAL A 209 9.68 15.14 -1.86
C VAL A 209 9.14 13.89 -2.59
N THR A 210 9.94 12.81 -2.63
CA THR A 210 9.49 11.53 -3.20
C THR A 210 8.41 10.87 -2.33
N VAL A 211 8.56 10.86 -1.00
CA VAL A 211 7.54 10.35 -0.07
C VAL A 211 6.28 11.21 -0.09
N ASP A 212 6.41 12.54 -0.16
CA ASP A 212 5.27 13.45 -0.28
C ASP A 212 4.51 13.18 -1.58
N GLY A 213 5.22 13.03 -2.70
CA GLY A 213 4.60 12.62 -3.97
C GLY A 213 3.95 11.23 -3.92
N TYR A 214 4.48 10.31 -3.12
CA TYR A 214 3.83 9.02 -2.87
C TYR A 214 2.52 9.21 -2.08
N ASN A 215 2.52 10.01 -1.01
CA ASN A 215 1.32 10.28 -0.22
C ASN A 215 0.25 10.98 -1.07
N ASP A 216 0.64 11.88 -1.96
CA ASP A 216 -0.27 12.55 -2.89
C ASP A 216 -0.92 11.57 -3.87
N LEU A 217 -0.17 10.56 -4.34
CA LEU A 217 -0.66 9.57 -5.29
C LEU A 217 -1.49 8.47 -4.63
N PHE A 218 -1.00 7.92 -3.52
CA PHE A 218 -1.52 6.70 -2.92
C PHE A 218 -2.17 6.91 -1.54
N GLY A 219 -2.11 8.10 -0.94
CA GLY A 219 -2.57 8.30 0.43
C GLY A 219 -4.05 7.93 0.63
N TRP A 220 -4.93 8.32 -0.30
CA TRP A 220 -6.33 7.93 -0.28
C TRP A 220 -6.54 6.45 -0.54
N THR A 221 -5.80 5.89 -1.49
CA THR A 221 -5.82 4.46 -1.79
C THR A 221 -5.39 3.64 -0.56
N VAL A 222 -4.36 4.08 0.17
CA VAL A 222 -3.91 3.44 1.41
C VAL A 222 -4.97 3.53 2.49
N LEU A 223 -5.64 4.68 2.64
CA LEU A 223 -6.78 4.84 3.55
C LEU A 223 -7.87 3.80 3.24
N PHE A 224 -8.34 3.76 1.98
CA PHE A 224 -9.39 2.83 1.58
C PHE A 224 -8.96 1.37 1.66
N ASN A 225 -7.69 1.05 1.37
CA ASN A 225 -7.15 -0.30 1.55
C ASN A 225 -7.22 -0.76 3.00
N ILE A 226 -6.82 0.09 3.95
CA ILE A 226 -6.87 -0.23 5.38
C ILE A 226 -8.31 -0.40 5.83
N SER A 227 -9.19 0.56 5.50
CA SER A 227 -10.61 0.51 5.86
C SER A 227 -11.32 -0.69 5.25
N HIS A 228 -11.13 -0.95 3.96
CA HIS A 228 -11.70 -2.10 3.26
C HIS A 228 -11.23 -3.43 3.88
N SER A 229 -9.95 -3.55 4.22
CA SER A 229 -9.42 -4.77 4.85
C SER A 229 -10.07 -5.01 6.22
N LEU A 230 -10.20 -3.97 7.04
CA LEU A 230 -10.88 -4.07 8.33
C LEU A 230 -12.35 -4.48 8.14
N VAL A 231 -13.08 -3.79 7.28
CA VAL A 231 -14.53 -4.00 7.11
C VAL A 231 -14.83 -5.34 6.46
N SER A 232 -13.98 -5.79 5.53
CA SER A 232 -14.09 -7.13 4.94
C SER A 232 -13.88 -8.23 5.99
N LEU A 233 -12.91 -8.08 6.90
CA LEU A 233 -12.72 -9.03 8.00
C LEU A 233 -13.97 -9.09 8.91
N LEU A 234 -14.50 -7.94 9.31
CA LEU A 234 -15.69 -7.86 10.17
C LEU A 234 -16.93 -8.43 9.47
N GLY A 235 -17.17 -8.02 8.22
CA GLY A 235 -18.35 -8.38 7.46
C GLY A 235 -18.41 -9.87 7.16
N ILE A 236 -17.26 -10.48 6.86
CA ILE A 236 -17.25 -11.90 6.52
C ILE A 236 -17.33 -12.77 7.77
N THR A 237 -16.65 -12.43 8.85
CA THR A 237 -16.74 -13.27 10.07
C THR A 237 -18.17 -13.31 10.62
N GLY A 238 -18.89 -12.17 10.59
CA GLY A 238 -20.32 -12.13 10.87
C GLY A 238 -21.15 -13.03 9.93
N TYR A 239 -20.84 -13.05 8.62
CA TYR A 239 -21.51 -13.92 7.65
C TYR A 239 -21.25 -15.42 7.92
N VAL A 240 -20.00 -15.79 8.22
CA VAL A 240 -19.64 -17.19 8.45
C VAL A 240 -20.25 -17.69 9.77
N LEU A 241 -20.26 -16.86 10.82
CA LEU A 241 -20.92 -17.20 12.10
C LEU A 241 -22.42 -17.45 11.93
N ALA A 242 -23.11 -16.63 11.14
CA ALA A 242 -24.53 -16.81 10.84
C ALA A 242 -24.85 -18.10 10.05
N ARG A 243 -23.85 -18.74 9.42
CA ARG A 243 -24.02 -19.93 8.56
C ARG A 243 -23.20 -21.15 9.00
N LYS A 244 -22.78 -21.19 10.26
CA LYS A 244 -21.96 -22.28 10.83
C LYS A 244 -22.55 -23.69 10.58
N GLY A 245 -23.86 -23.82 10.40
CA GLY A 245 -24.53 -25.10 10.11
C GLY A 245 -24.42 -25.60 8.66
N GLN A 246 -24.09 -24.75 7.68
CA GLN A 246 -24.03 -25.13 6.26
C GLN A 246 -22.61 -25.48 5.79
N LEU A 247 -21.62 -24.74 6.27
CA LEU A 247 -20.21 -24.97 6.02
C LEU A 247 -19.68 -25.74 7.22
N GLY A 248 -19.50 -27.06 7.11
CA GLY A 248 -18.90 -27.85 8.19
C GLY A 248 -17.61 -27.22 8.73
N LEU A 249 -17.18 -27.60 9.94
CA LEU A 249 -16.09 -26.93 10.68
C LEU A 249 -14.83 -26.67 9.83
N PHE A 250 -14.43 -27.62 9.00
CA PHE A 250 -13.29 -27.46 8.10
C PHE A 250 -13.48 -26.32 7.09
N GLY A 251 -14.63 -26.26 6.42
CA GLY A 251 -14.95 -25.18 5.46
C GLY A 251 -15.05 -23.82 6.15
N PHE A 252 -15.58 -23.78 7.38
CA PHE A 252 -15.60 -22.59 8.22
C PHE A 252 -14.17 -22.07 8.47
N VAL A 253 -13.26 -22.92 8.95
CA VAL A 253 -11.89 -22.50 9.28
C VAL A 253 -11.12 -22.08 8.02
N MET A 254 -11.23 -22.86 6.94
CA MET A 254 -10.49 -22.57 5.71
C MET A 254 -10.93 -21.26 5.03
N THR A 255 -12.22 -20.96 5.01
CA THR A 255 -12.71 -19.70 4.42
C THR A 255 -12.20 -18.48 5.19
N ASN A 256 -12.21 -18.51 6.52
CA ASN A 256 -11.64 -17.44 7.36
C ASN A 256 -10.14 -17.25 7.13
N LEU A 257 -9.36 -18.34 7.09
CA LEU A 257 -7.92 -18.27 6.82
C LEU A 257 -7.62 -17.66 5.44
N ILE A 258 -8.34 -18.10 4.40
CA ILE A 258 -8.18 -17.57 3.05
C ILE A 258 -8.47 -16.07 3.01
N GLN A 259 -9.49 -15.61 3.72
CA GLN A 259 -9.87 -14.19 3.76
C GLN A 259 -8.84 -13.33 4.48
N ILE A 260 -8.28 -13.81 5.59
CA ILE A 260 -7.15 -13.13 6.27
C ILE A 260 -5.97 -12.99 5.30
N VAL A 261 -5.65 -14.06 4.56
CA VAL A 261 -4.57 -14.06 3.56
C VAL A 261 -4.88 -13.10 2.40
N LEU A 262 -6.12 -13.02 1.93
CA LEU A 262 -6.50 -12.17 0.80
C LEU A 262 -6.58 -10.69 1.15
N PHE A 263 -7.21 -10.35 2.28
CA PHE A 263 -7.53 -8.95 2.61
C PHE A 263 -6.52 -8.33 3.57
N LEU A 264 -6.18 -9.01 4.66
CA LEU A 264 -5.33 -8.44 5.71
C LEU A 264 -3.86 -8.51 5.36
N MET A 265 -3.37 -9.66 4.88
CA MET A 265 -1.94 -9.88 4.66
C MET A 265 -1.31 -8.86 3.67
N PRO A 266 -1.90 -8.55 2.50
CA PRO A 266 -1.31 -7.59 1.57
C PRO A 266 -1.26 -6.17 2.17
N THR A 267 -2.31 -5.79 2.91
CA THR A 267 -2.37 -4.50 3.61
C THR A 267 -1.34 -4.43 4.74
N ALA A 268 -1.16 -5.52 5.49
CA ALA A 268 -0.15 -5.62 6.54
C ALA A 268 1.28 -5.50 5.98
N ILE A 269 1.58 -6.22 4.89
CA ILE A 269 2.88 -6.13 4.20
C ILE A 269 3.14 -4.69 3.72
N LEU A 270 2.11 -4.03 3.19
CA LEU A 270 2.19 -2.66 2.72
C LEU A 270 2.50 -1.68 3.86
N VAL A 271 1.73 -1.72 4.95
CA VAL A 271 1.94 -0.88 6.14
C VAL A 271 3.33 -1.14 6.75
N TRP A 272 3.75 -2.40 6.82
CA TRP A 272 5.09 -2.77 7.30
C TRP A 272 6.20 -2.19 6.42
N ALA A 273 6.02 -2.19 5.11
CA ALA A 273 6.99 -1.60 4.19
C ALA A 273 7.13 -0.09 4.41
N MET A 274 6.03 0.63 4.66
CA MET A 274 6.06 2.06 5.01
C MET A 274 6.77 2.30 6.35
N ASP A 275 6.43 1.51 7.38
CA ASP A 275 7.11 1.59 8.70
C ASP A 275 8.62 1.36 8.58
N SER A 276 9.04 0.42 7.71
CA SER A 276 10.44 0.15 7.46
C SER A 276 11.18 1.37 6.90
N VAL A 277 10.54 2.17 6.04
CA VAL A 277 11.14 3.41 5.53
C VAL A 277 11.31 4.43 6.65
N LEU A 278 10.30 4.58 7.52
CA LEU A 278 10.38 5.48 8.68
C LEU A 278 11.49 5.05 9.65
N ARG A 279 11.65 3.75 9.87
CA ARG A 279 12.71 3.20 10.72
C ARG A 279 14.10 3.51 10.15
N GLU A 280 14.32 3.26 8.87
CA GLU A 280 15.58 3.59 8.20
C GLU A 280 15.89 5.09 8.26
N PHE A 281 14.87 5.95 8.10
CA PHE A 281 15.04 7.39 8.27
C PHE A 281 15.40 7.78 9.72
N ASN A 282 14.76 7.17 10.71
CA ASN A 282 15.05 7.40 12.13
C ASN A 282 16.47 6.96 12.49
N GLU A 283 16.94 5.83 11.94
CA GLU A 283 18.31 5.37 12.12
C GLU A 283 19.33 6.32 11.50
N ILE A 284 19.06 6.84 10.29
CA ILE A 284 19.89 7.89 9.68
C ILE A 284 19.95 9.13 10.59
N THR A 285 18.80 9.55 11.12
CA THR A 285 18.73 10.73 11.99
C THR A 285 19.50 10.51 13.29
N ARG A 286 19.36 9.33 13.92
CA ARG A 286 20.13 8.96 15.12
C ARG A 286 21.63 8.93 14.84
N PHE A 287 22.05 8.25 13.76
CA PHE A 287 23.45 8.20 13.37
C PHE A 287 24.03 9.61 13.19
N CYS A 288 23.31 10.51 12.51
CA CYS A 288 23.73 11.89 12.31
C CYS A 288 23.80 12.70 13.63
N LEU A 289 22.91 12.44 14.59
CA LEU A 289 22.96 13.03 15.92
C LEU A 289 24.16 12.53 16.72
N ASP A 290 24.53 11.26 16.54
CA ASP A 290 25.65 10.63 17.24
C ASP A 290 27.02 11.06 16.69
N LEU A 291 27.08 11.57 15.44
CA LEU A 291 28.33 12.09 14.85
C LEU A 291 29.00 13.16 15.74
N LYS A 292 28.23 13.96 16.47
CA LYS A 292 28.78 14.99 17.36
C LYS A 292 29.61 14.41 18.51
N PHE A 293 29.30 13.19 18.93
CA PHE A 293 30.03 12.49 20.00
C PHE A 293 31.20 11.67 19.44
N LEU A 294 31.10 11.21 18.19
CA LEU A 294 32.10 10.35 17.56
C LEU A 294 33.32 11.13 17.04
N PHE A 295 33.16 12.42 16.72
CA PHE A 295 34.26 13.26 16.22
C PHE A 295 34.59 14.38 17.20
N LYS A 296 35.88 14.68 17.36
CA LYS A 296 36.33 15.94 17.99
C LYS A 296 36.04 17.10 17.04
N ALA A 297 34.77 17.49 16.97
CA ALA A 297 34.31 18.58 16.13
C ALA A 297 34.82 19.92 16.69
N THR A 298 35.25 20.80 15.80
CA THR A 298 35.43 22.22 16.13
C THR A 298 34.08 22.86 16.48
N LYS A 299 34.08 23.98 17.23
CA LYS A 299 32.84 24.71 17.58
C LYS A 299 31.97 25.03 16.35
N LEU A 300 32.59 25.35 15.21
CA LEU A 300 31.90 25.64 13.95
C LEU A 300 31.26 24.37 13.36
N GLU A 301 31.98 23.24 13.35
CA GLU A 301 31.46 21.95 12.89
C GLU A 301 30.32 21.44 13.77
N GLU A 302 30.41 21.63 15.09
CA GLU A 302 29.36 21.27 16.04
C GLU A 302 28.08 22.07 15.77
N LEU A 303 28.21 23.39 15.57
CA LEU A 303 27.09 24.25 15.21
C LEU A 303 26.45 23.80 13.90
N LYS A 304 27.26 23.47 12.89
CA LYS A 304 26.78 22.98 11.59
C LYS A 304 26.13 21.59 11.68
N LEU A 305 26.65 20.70 12.51
CA LEU A 305 26.03 19.41 12.80
C LEU A 305 24.69 19.58 13.50
N LYS A 306 24.57 20.53 14.44
CA LYS A 306 23.31 20.86 15.12
C LYS A 306 22.28 21.42 14.14
N GLU A 307 22.67 22.35 13.27
CA GLU A 307 21.82 22.84 12.17
C GLU A 307 21.37 21.71 11.26
N PHE A 308 22.29 20.80 10.90
CA PHE A 308 21.99 19.64 10.07
C PHE A 308 21.04 18.65 10.74
N ALA A 309 21.25 18.33 12.01
CA ALA A 309 20.36 17.46 12.77
C ALA A 309 18.95 18.06 12.89
N ASN A 310 18.86 19.37 13.16
CA ASN A 310 17.59 20.10 13.15
C ASN A 310 16.93 20.09 11.77
N TYR A 311 17.72 20.15 10.70
CA TYR A 311 17.22 20.03 9.35
C TYR A 311 16.63 18.62 9.10
N LEU A 312 17.32 17.56 9.52
CA LEU A 312 16.83 16.18 9.38
C LEU A 312 15.52 15.98 10.13
N THR A 313 15.46 16.36 11.41
CA THR A 313 14.24 16.17 12.23
C THR A 313 13.04 16.91 11.65
N LYS A 314 13.21 18.15 11.16
CA LYS A 314 12.16 18.92 10.48
C LYS A 314 11.77 18.35 9.11
N ASN A 315 12.70 17.67 8.44
CA ASN A 315 12.49 17.09 7.11
C ASN A 315 12.27 15.57 7.15
N GLY A 316 11.85 15.04 8.29
CA GLY A 316 11.45 13.65 8.39
C GLY A 316 10.28 13.32 7.47
N SER A 317 10.43 12.22 6.75
CA SER A 317 9.37 11.66 5.93
C SER A 317 8.30 11.06 6.83
N LYS A 318 7.04 11.24 6.44
CA LYS A 318 5.89 10.63 7.09
C LYS A 318 5.02 10.03 6.01
N PHE A 319 4.64 8.76 6.15
CA PHE A 319 3.60 8.18 5.31
C PHE A 319 2.25 8.52 5.94
N THR A 320 1.33 9.05 5.14
CA THR A 320 0.01 9.45 5.60
C THR A 320 -1.08 8.80 4.76
N ALA A 321 -2.15 8.37 5.42
CA ALA A 321 -3.37 7.91 4.77
C ALA A 321 -4.27 9.13 4.53
N ALA A 322 -4.13 9.76 3.36
CA ALA A 322 -4.86 10.97 2.96
C ALA A 322 -4.81 12.11 4.01
N ASN A 323 -3.68 12.23 4.72
CA ASN A 323 -3.48 13.18 5.82
C ASN A 323 -4.40 13.01 7.05
N PHE A 324 -5.24 11.97 7.12
CA PHE A 324 -6.03 11.67 8.32
C PHE A 324 -5.16 11.12 9.46
N PHE A 325 -4.26 10.19 9.14
CA PHE A 325 -3.35 9.60 10.12
C PHE A 325 -2.03 9.17 9.51
N SER A 326 -1.01 9.03 10.36
CA SER A 326 0.30 8.49 9.97
C SER A 326 0.26 6.97 9.91
N VAL A 327 0.76 6.40 8.81
CA VAL A 327 0.80 4.95 8.60
C VAL A 327 2.04 4.38 9.27
N GLN A 328 1.82 3.65 10.37
CA GLN A 328 2.85 3.01 11.20
C GLN A 328 2.39 1.61 11.58
N ARG A 329 3.31 0.76 12.06
CA ARG A 329 2.98 -0.61 12.51
C ARG A 329 1.86 -0.67 13.57
N SER A 330 1.70 0.36 14.40
CA SER A 330 0.64 0.45 15.40
C SER A 330 -0.77 0.46 14.78
N VAL A 331 -0.91 0.91 13.53
CA VAL A 331 -2.19 0.85 12.80
C VAL A 331 -2.66 -0.59 12.62
N LEU A 332 -1.73 -1.54 12.36
CA LEU A 332 -2.09 -2.96 12.23
C LEU A 332 -2.55 -3.56 13.56
N LEU A 333 -1.89 -3.19 14.66
CA LEU A 333 -2.32 -3.60 16.00
C LEU A 333 -3.71 -3.03 16.33
N GLY A 334 -3.98 -1.78 15.93
CA GLY A 334 -5.31 -1.18 16.06
C GLY A 334 -6.37 -1.92 15.27
N VAL A 335 -6.10 -2.27 14.01
CA VAL A 335 -7.01 -3.08 13.17
C VAL A 335 -7.28 -4.44 13.79
N LEU A 336 -6.24 -5.15 14.26
CA LEU A 336 -6.38 -6.44 14.94
C LEU A 336 -7.17 -6.33 16.25
N LEU A 337 -6.93 -5.28 17.03
CA LEU A 337 -7.66 -5.04 18.29
C LEU A 337 -9.15 -4.78 18.03
N ILE A 338 -9.48 -3.94 17.04
CA ILE A 338 -10.88 -3.69 16.64
C ILE A 338 -11.54 -4.99 16.19
N PHE A 339 -10.84 -5.78 15.38
CA PHE A 339 -11.32 -7.08 14.91
C PHE A 339 -11.61 -8.03 16.07
N VAL A 340 -10.64 -8.27 16.96
CA VAL A 340 -10.81 -9.16 18.12
C VAL A 340 -11.94 -8.70 19.04
N ASN A 341 -12.03 -7.39 19.33
CA ASN A 341 -13.10 -6.86 20.17
C ASN A 341 -14.48 -7.03 19.54
N PHE A 342 -14.57 -6.87 18.21
CA PHE A 342 -15.80 -7.10 17.47
C PHE A 342 -16.21 -8.57 17.50
N GLU A 343 -15.26 -9.49 17.29
CA GLU A 343 -15.52 -10.94 17.40
C GLU A 343 -16.02 -11.33 18.79
N ILE A 344 -15.39 -10.82 19.84
CA ILE A 344 -15.83 -11.04 21.23
C ILE A 344 -17.28 -10.55 21.41
N ALA A 345 -17.59 -9.34 20.92
CA ALA A 345 -18.93 -8.77 21.03
C ALA A 345 -19.98 -9.61 20.29
N ILE A 346 -19.69 -10.08 19.06
CA ILE A 346 -20.61 -10.95 18.32
C ILE A 346 -20.81 -12.27 19.06
N ILE A 347 -19.75 -12.91 19.54
CA ILE A 347 -19.85 -14.18 20.25
C ILE A 347 -20.71 -14.02 21.51
N GLN A 348 -20.51 -12.95 22.27
CA GLN A 348 -21.30 -12.66 23.47
C GLN A 348 -22.78 -12.39 23.16
N LEU A 349 -23.07 -11.74 22.03
CA LEU A 349 -24.44 -11.50 21.57
C LEU A 349 -25.11 -12.77 21.03
N THR A 350 -24.33 -13.74 20.56
CA THR A 350 -24.85 -15.00 19.96
C THR A 350 -25.06 -16.12 20.98
N ILE A 351 -24.31 -16.11 22.09
CA ILE A 351 -24.44 -17.12 23.17
C ILE A 351 -25.67 -16.86 24.06
N LYS A 352 -26.20 -15.63 24.05
CA LYS A 352 -27.48 -15.29 24.68
C LYS A 352 -28.63 -15.67 23.77
#